data_AF-A0A091HDZ7-F1
#
_entry.id   AF-A0A091HDZ7-F1
#
_cell.length_a   1.000
_cell.length_b   1.000
_cell.length_c   1.000
_cell.angle_alpha   90.00
_cell.angle_beta   90.00
_cell.angle_gamma   90.00
#
_symmetry.space_group_name_H-M   'P 1'
#
loop_
_entity.id
_entity.type
_entity.pdbx_description
1 polymer ?
#
loop_
_entity_poly.entity_id
_entity_poly.type
_entity_poly.pdbx_seq_one_letter_code
_entity_poly.pdbx_strand_id
1 'polypeptide(L)'
;YDSFLQITNGTLDVKKLMKTWILHKGFPLVTVVRKGKVISVQQEKFLYHMEPENWTSDASYLWHIPLTYITSSCNFTNAYLLDQKSGM
;
A
#
# COMPACT_ATOMS: atom_id res chain seq x y z
N TYR A 1 -4.02 -14.97 19.39
CA TYR A 1 -4.11 -14.81 17.93
C TYR A 1 -5.29 -13.91 17.53
N ASP A 2 -6.47 -14.02 18.18
CA ASP A 2 -7.63 -13.12 17.95
C ASP A 2 -7.53 -11.70 18.55
N SER A 3 -6.50 -11.44 19.35
CA SER A 3 -6.33 -10.17 20.07
C SER A 3 -6.27 -8.95 19.14
N PHE A 4 -5.74 -9.08 17.92
CA PHE A 4 -5.64 -7.96 16.97
C PHE A 4 -6.95 -7.64 16.24
N LEU A 5 -7.83 -8.62 16.06
CA LEU A 5 -9.14 -8.43 15.42
C LEU A 5 -10.14 -7.74 16.38
N GLN A 6 -9.97 -7.95 17.69
CA GLN A 6 -10.75 -7.26 18.72
C GLN A 6 -10.44 -5.75 18.78
N ILE A 7 -9.19 -5.36 18.49
CA ILE A 7 -8.77 -3.94 18.51
C ILE A 7 -9.35 -3.17 17.31
N THR A 8 -9.53 -3.82 16.15
CA THR A 8 -10.11 -3.17 14.96
C THR A 8 -11.64 -3.27 14.90
N ASN A 9 -12.27 -3.85 15.93
CA ASN A 9 -13.71 -4.14 15.95
C ASN A 9 -14.18 -4.90 14.69
N GLY A 10 -13.34 -5.79 14.16
CA GLY A 10 -13.61 -6.56 12.94
C GLY A 10 -13.61 -5.77 11.62
N THR A 11 -13.35 -4.46 11.63
CA THR A 11 -13.40 -3.61 10.42
C THR A 11 -12.17 -3.74 9.52
N LEU A 12 -11.07 -4.28 10.04
CA LEU A 12 -9.83 -4.49 9.31
C LEU A 12 -9.25 -5.88 9.63
N ASP A 13 -9.04 -6.68 8.58
CA ASP A 13 -8.32 -7.96 8.68
C ASP A 13 -6.80 -7.70 8.71
N VAL A 14 -6.30 -7.44 9.91
CA VAL A 14 -4.87 -7.20 10.18
C VAL A 14 -4.02 -8.39 9.76
N LYS A 15 -4.55 -9.61 9.85
CA LYS A 15 -3.82 -10.82 9.44
C LYS A 15 -3.62 -10.85 7.94
N LYS A 16 -4.66 -10.57 7.16
CA LYS A 16 -4.55 -10.46 5.69
C LYS A 16 -3.58 -9.34 5.29
N LEU A 17 -3.66 -8.20 5.97
CA LEU A 17 -2.74 -7.09 5.74
C LEU A 17 -1.29 -7.49 6.01
N MET A 18 -0.99 -8.00 7.21
CA MET A 18 0.38 -8.33 7.61
C MET A 18 0.97 -9.50 6.81
N LYS A 19 0.14 -10.41 6.28
CA LYS A 19 0.59 -11.47 5.37
C LYS A 19 1.32 -10.91 4.15
N THR A 20 0.86 -9.80 3.57
CA THR A 20 1.54 -9.22 2.38
C THR A 20 2.91 -8.65 2.74
N TRP A 21 3.09 -8.15 3.96
CA TRP A 21 4.36 -7.57 4.42
C TRP A 21 5.41 -8.61 4.77
N ILE A 22 5.01 -9.77 5.28
CA ILE A 22 5.96 -10.81 5.73
C ILE A 22 6.30 -11.84 4.64
N LEU A 23 5.42 -12.03 3.65
CA LEU A 23 5.62 -13.03 2.60
C LEU A 23 6.33 -12.47 1.36
N HIS A 24 6.20 -11.16 1.09
CA HIS A 24 6.86 -10.52 -0.04
C HIS A 24 8.20 -9.91 0.39
N LYS A 25 9.29 -10.32 -0.28
CA LYS A 25 10.61 -9.70 -0.09
C LYS A 25 10.63 -8.29 -0.67
N GLY A 26 11.32 -7.38 0.01
CA GLY A 26 11.45 -5.97 -0.40
C GLY A 26 10.38 -5.09 0.24
N PHE A 27 10.07 -3.96 -0.40
CA PHE A 27 9.09 -3.00 0.07
C PHE A 27 8.41 -2.29 -1.10
N PRO A 28 7.19 -1.75 -0.90
CA PRO A 28 6.47 -1.04 -1.93
C PRO A 28 7.05 0.36 -2.17
N LEU A 29 7.09 0.76 -3.44
CA LEU A 29 7.11 2.15 -3.88
C LEU A 29 5.67 2.62 -4.03
N VAL A 30 5.33 3.76 -3.42
CA VAL A 30 4.01 4.37 -3.55
C VAL A 30 4.14 5.65 -4.37
N THR A 31 3.51 5.66 -5.54
CA THR A 31 3.47 6.81 -6.44
C THR A 31 2.15 7.55 -6.25
N VAL A 32 2.22 8.83 -5.91
CA VAL A 32 1.05 9.68 -5.69
C VAL A 32 1.03 10.78 -6.75
N VAL A 33 -0.04 10.83 -7.55
CA VAL A 33 -0.25 11.84 -8.59
C VAL A 33 -1.49 12.66 -8.25
N ARG A 34 -1.33 13.98 -8.17
CA ARG A 34 -2.44 14.90 -7.91
C ARG A 34 -2.81 15.68 -9.16
N LYS A 35 -4.09 15.64 -9.54
CA LYS A 35 -4.69 16.44 -10.61
C LYS A 35 -5.86 17.24 -10.02
N GLY A 36 -5.59 18.47 -9.61
CA GLY A 36 -6.56 19.33 -8.93
C GLY A 36 -7.00 18.73 -7.57
N LYS A 37 -8.26 18.32 -7.48
CA LYS A 37 -8.83 17.62 -6.31
C LYS A 37 -8.73 16.09 -6.39
N VAL A 38 -8.35 15.55 -7.54
CA VAL A 38 -8.20 14.10 -7.74
C VAL A 38 -6.80 13.68 -7.31
N ILE A 39 -6.71 12.64 -6.49
CA ILE A 39 -5.46 12.00 -6.08
C ILE A 39 -5.50 10.56 -6.58
N SER A 40 -4.53 10.20 -7.41
CA SER A 40 -4.29 8.83 -7.85
C SER A 40 -3.11 8.27 -7.08
N VAL A 41 -3.29 7.08 -6.52
CA VAL A 41 -2.26 6.37 -5.75
C VAL A 41 -2.02 5.03 -6.41
N GLN A 42 -0.74 4.71 -6.60
CA GLN A 42 -0.28 3.50 -7.26
C GLN A 42 0.80 2.85 -6.41
N GLN A 43 0.88 1.52 -6.44
CA GLN A 43 1.95 0.77 -5.79
C GLN A 43 2.63 -0.18 -6.77
N GLU A 44 3.94 -0.30 -6.59
CA GLU A 44 4.80 -1.26 -7.24
C GLU A 44 5.92 -1.70 -6.28
N LYS A 45 6.69 -2.71 -6.63
CA LYS A 45 7.85 -3.09 -5.81
C LYS A 45 8.97 -2.08 -6.04
N PHE A 46 9.57 -1.56 -4.98
CA PHE A 46 10.75 -0.71 -5.12
C PHE A 46 11.96 -1.52 -5.60
N LEU A 47 12.64 -1.04 -6.64
CA LEU A 47 13.86 -1.62 -7.20
C LEU A 47 14.94 -0.52 -7.27
N TYR A 48 16.11 -0.77 -6.66
CA TYR A 48 17.21 0.20 -6.63
C TYR A 48 17.96 0.30 -7.97
N HIS A 49 17.95 -0.78 -8.77
CA HIS A 49 18.54 -0.82 -10.10
C HIS A 49 17.61 -1.61 -11.04
N MET A 50 17.21 -1.00 -12.16
CA MET A 50 16.45 -1.68 -13.20
C MET A 50 17.43 -2.46 -14.08
N GLU A 51 17.71 -3.71 -13.73
CA GLU A 51 18.29 -4.64 -14.71
C GLU A 51 17.16 -5.18 -15.60
N PRO A 52 17.33 -5.28 -16.93
CA PRO A 52 16.30 -5.73 -17.87
C PRO A 52 15.70 -7.10 -17.54
N GLU A 53 16.45 -7.96 -16.85
CA GLU A 53 16.06 -9.33 -16.49
C GLU A 53 15.08 -9.37 -15.29
N ASN A 54 15.03 -8.31 -14.48
CA ASN A 54 14.20 -8.22 -13.28
C ASN A 54 12.74 -7.79 -13.55
N TRP A 55 12.39 -7.52 -14.82
CA TRP A 55 11.04 -7.08 -15.21
C TRP A 55 9.97 -8.17 -15.10
N THR A 56 10.39 -9.42 -14.93
CA THR A 56 9.52 -10.60 -15.07
C THR A 56 8.64 -10.92 -13.86
N SER A 57 8.57 -10.08 -12.82
CA SER A 57 7.80 -10.42 -11.60
C SER A 57 6.98 -9.30 -10.95
N ASP A 58 7.04 -8.04 -11.43
CA ASP A 58 6.32 -6.91 -10.79
C ASP A 58 4.78 -7.03 -10.86
N ALA A 59 4.26 -7.87 -11.76
CA ALA A 59 2.83 -8.18 -11.81
C ALA A 59 2.33 -8.91 -10.54
N SER A 60 3.20 -9.59 -9.79
CA SER A 60 2.78 -10.46 -8.66
C SER A 60 2.84 -9.80 -7.28
N TYR A 61 3.57 -8.68 -7.14
CA TYR A 61 3.72 -8.02 -5.84
C TYR A 61 2.54 -7.08 -5.56
N LEU A 62 1.90 -7.29 -4.42
CA LEU A 62 0.82 -6.46 -3.91
C LEU A 62 0.90 -6.41 -2.38
N TRP A 63 1.05 -5.21 -1.84
CA TRP A 63 0.96 -4.97 -0.41
C TRP A 63 -0.40 -4.37 -0.05
N HIS A 64 -0.91 -4.71 1.12
CA HIS A 64 -1.99 -3.98 1.76
C HIS A 64 -1.36 -2.88 2.62
N ILE A 65 -1.38 -1.64 2.12
CA ILE A 65 -0.63 -0.52 2.72
C ILE A 65 -1.60 0.41 3.45
N PRO A 66 -1.53 0.54 4.78
CA PRO A 66 -2.29 1.53 5.52
C PRO A 66 -1.61 2.90 5.38
N LEU A 67 -1.99 3.65 4.35
CA LEU A 67 -1.46 4.98 4.09
C LEU A 67 -2.08 5.99 5.05
N THR A 68 -1.25 6.92 5.51
CA THR A 68 -1.69 8.11 6.22
C THR A 68 -1.22 9.36 5.47
N TYR A 69 -2.05 10.40 5.47
CA TYR A 69 -1.71 11.66 4.83
C TYR A 69 -2.32 12.86 5.54
N ILE A 70 -1.69 14.01 5.33
CA ILE A 70 -2.15 15.33 5.77
C ILE A 70 -2.19 16.27 4.56
N THR A 71 -2.94 17.35 4.67
CA THR A 71 -3.00 18.40 3.65
C THR A 71 -2.78 19.75 4.31
N SER A 72 -2.33 20.75 3.56
CA SER A 72 -2.15 22.10 4.11
C SER A 72 -3.43 22.73 4.67
N SER A 73 -4.60 22.25 4.24
CA SER A 73 -5.91 22.72 4.68
C SER A 73 -6.45 22.02 5.94
N CYS A 74 -5.81 20.95 6.43
CA CYS A 74 -6.34 20.15 7.52
C CYS A 74 -5.22 19.51 8.35
N ASN A 75 -5.24 19.76 9.67
CA ASN A 75 -4.25 19.24 10.62
C ASN A 75 -4.58 17.85 11.17
N PHE A 76 -5.66 17.22 10.69
CA PHE A 76 -6.01 15.85 11.08
C PHE A 76 -5.41 14.84 10.10
N THR A 77 -4.87 13.76 10.65
CA THR A 77 -4.36 12.63 9.87
C THR A 77 -5.51 11.86 9.26
N ASN A 78 -5.51 11.74 7.93
CA ASN A 78 -6.43 10.86 7.21
C ASN A 78 -5.77 9.50 6.98
N ALA A 79 -6.58 8.45 6.93
CA ALA A 79 -6.13 7.09 6.66
C ALA A 79 -6.81 6.53 5.41
N TYR A 80 -6.07 5.76 4.61
CA TYR A 80 -6.56 5.08 3.42
C TYR A 80 -5.84 3.74 3.28
N LEU A 81 -6.61 2.67 3.07
CA LEU A 81 -6.02 1.35 2.81
C LEU A 81 -5.84 1.18 1.30
N LEU A 82 -4.58 1.11 0.86
CA LEU A 82 -4.24 0.77 -0.51
C LEU A 82 -4.04 -0.75 -0.61
N ASP A 83 -5.07 -1.47 -1.07
CA ASP A 83 -5.08 -2.93 -1.20
C ASP A 83 -5.41 -3.41 -2.62
N GLN A 84 -5.55 -2.48 -3.57
CA GLN A 84 -5.73 -2.76 -4.99
C GLN A 84 -4.44 -2.56 -5.78
N LYS A 85 -4.26 -3.38 -6.81
CA LYS A 85 -3.21 -3.18 -7.81
C LYS A 85 -3.58 -1.98 -8.67
N SER A 86 -2.59 -1.20 -9.11
CA SER A 86 -2.81 -0.17 -10.13
C SER A 86 -3.59 -0.75 -11.30
N GLY A 87 -4.78 -0.20 -11.59
CA GLY A 87 -5.52 -0.52 -12.79
C GLY A 87 -4.70 -0.13 -14.01
N MET A 88 -4.61 -1.04 -14.99
CA MET A 88 -4.33 -0.65 -16.38
C MET A 88 -5.49 0.18 -16.92
#